data_AF-A0A8J5XLR0-F1
#
_entry.id   AF-A0A8J5XLR0-F1
#
_cell.length_a   1.000
_cell.length_b   1.000
_cell.length_c   1.000
_cell.angle_alpha   90.00
_cell.angle_beta   90.00
_cell.angle_gamma   90.00
#
_symmetry.space_group_name_H-M   'P 1'
#
loop_
_entity.id
_entity.type
_entity.pdbx_description
1 polymer ?
#
loop_
_entity_poly.entity_id
_entity_poly.type
_entity_poly.pdbx_seq_one_letter_code
_entity_poly.pdbx_strand_id
1 'polypeptide(L)'
;MRRLQLYLFALIFAVSCLFLLSLGLLNGSLREHRRRVDDGDGADGVAPPVVVSSVDGLTDEEALRRLNAHIAEQGRMIASLARRLDGMARSHALAGLARAESVARGASGGAAPADAVAVPAASHGEASAAMSPPTPPTPHAVVIFAYNRPAYLERALRSVLSRLPAEGGYTVAVSQDGDDPQVAAVVAREGNGKVLHLRHARAEVVLEPKQRRFLGYYCLAQHYGWALSELLGTRRFESVIILEDDIEVAPDFFDYFKAMAPLLEEDPTILTISAFSDNGQPQHVHDPAAVYRSDFFPGLGWLMTRKLWAELGPKWPHSFWDDWLREPANRKGRVSIRPEISRTYTYGVKGVSSGQFSNFLRSMQLAQGGVDWAATDVRWLQRDAYDRIFDAQLAAAAEVAPHALAARGADDCGDQRISYSSHKEFARIAKQLGLMPELKAGVPRTGYRGVVTFRRGACRVFLAPSYDIDPLTHSIVQQARASR
;
A
#
# COMPACT_ATOMS: atom_id res chain seq x y z
N MET A 1 -11.59 23.40 18.86
CA MET A 1 -10.64 22.69 17.96
C MET A 1 -9.39 23.51 17.59
N ARG A 2 -9.51 24.75 17.07
CA ARG A 2 -8.33 25.55 16.64
C ARG A 2 -7.27 25.84 17.72
N ARG A 3 -7.66 26.05 18.99
CA ARG A 3 -6.70 26.26 20.09
C ARG A 3 -5.89 25.00 20.44
N LEU A 4 -6.51 23.83 20.41
CA LEU A 4 -5.84 22.55 20.71
C LEU A 4 -4.79 22.19 19.64
N GLN A 5 -5.05 22.54 18.38
CA GLN A 5 -4.10 22.38 17.27
C GLN A 5 -2.90 23.32 17.41
N LEU A 6 -3.11 24.57 17.84
CA LEU A 6 -2.01 25.51 18.11
C LEU A 6 -1.10 25.01 19.25
N TYR A 7 -1.66 24.45 20.31
CA TYR A 7 -0.87 23.92 21.43
C TYR A 7 -0.12 22.64 21.08
N LEU A 8 -0.69 21.77 20.25
CA LEU A 8 0.00 20.59 19.73
C LEU A 8 1.18 20.99 18.83
N PHE A 9 1.02 22.03 18.02
CA PHE A 9 2.10 22.58 17.20
C PHE A 9 3.23 23.18 18.05
N ALA A 10 2.90 23.94 19.09
CA ALA A 10 3.88 24.50 20.02
C ALA A 10 4.66 23.40 20.77
N LEU A 11 3.97 22.31 21.15
CA LEU A 11 4.59 21.16 21.82
C LEU A 11 5.56 20.41 20.89
N ILE A 12 5.15 20.16 19.64
CA ILE A 12 6.00 19.51 18.64
C ILE A 12 7.23 20.38 18.32
N PHE A 13 7.04 21.69 18.23
CA PHE A 13 8.13 22.65 17.99
C PHE A 13 9.14 22.66 19.15
N ALA A 14 8.66 22.72 20.40
CA ALA A 14 9.52 22.70 21.58
C ALA A 14 10.34 21.39 21.69
N VAL A 15 9.71 20.24 21.44
CA VAL A 15 10.39 18.92 21.44
C VAL A 15 11.43 18.83 20.32
N SER A 16 11.15 19.42 19.16
CA SER A 16 12.09 19.45 18.03
C SER A 16 13.30 20.34 18.29
N CYS A 17 13.10 21.51 18.92
CA CYS A 17 14.20 22.38 19.33
C CYS A 17 15.10 21.73 20.39
N LEU A 18 14.50 21.01 21.36
CA LEU A 18 15.23 20.24 22.37
C LEU A 18 16.09 19.14 21.74
N PHE A 19 15.55 18.42 20.74
CA PHE A 19 16.29 17.38 20.03
C PHE A 19 17.50 17.94 19.25
N LEU A 20 17.33 19.09 18.61
CA LEU A 20 18.41 19.77 17.86
C LEU A 20 19.50 20.35 18.76
N LEU A 21 19.15 20.90 19.92
CA LEU A 21 20.11 21.34 20.94
C LEU A 21 20.91 20.16 21.51
N SER A 22 20.25 19.02 21.71
CA SER A 22 20.89 17.77 22.16
C SER A 22 21.92 17.26 21.15
N LEU A 23 21.58 17.31 19.85
CA LEU A 23 22.47 16.93 18.75
C LEU A 23 23.65 17.90 18.58
N GLY A 24 23.43 19.21 18.81
CA GLY A 24 24.48 20.23 18.76
C GLY A 24 25.55 20.02 19.84
N LEU A 25 25.13 19.68 21.07
CA LEU A 25 26.03 19.37 22.18
C LEU A 25 26.79 18.06 21.95
N LEU A 26 26.13 17.05 21.36
CA LEU A 26 26.75 15.76 21.00
C LEU A 26 27.84 15.92 19.91
N ASN A 27 27.59 16.76 18.91
CA ASN A 27 28.54 17.02 17.82
C ASN A 27 29.74 17.87 18.25
N GLY A 28 29.57 18.77 19.23
CA GLY A 28 30.68 19.52 19.83
C GLY A 28 31.66 18.59 20.55
N SER A 29 31.14 17.64 21.31
CA SER A 29 31.92 16.68 22.10
C SER A 29 32.66 15.64 21.24
N LEU A 30 32.04 15.16 20.14
CA LEU A 30 32.67 14.22 19.21
C LEU A 30 33.85 14.83 18.42
N ARG A 31 33.85 16.15 18.19
CA ARG A 31 34.98 16.85 17.54
C ARG A 31 36.20 16.99 18.46
N GLU A 32 36.00 17.09 19.76
CA GLU A 32 37.09 17.07 20.75
C GLU A 32 37.63 15.66 20.99
N HIS A 33 36.76 14.64 20.98
CA HIS A 33 37.17 13.26 21.17
C HIS A 33 38.03 12.73 20.00
N ARG A 34 37.73 13.12 18.76
CA ARG A 34 38.53 12.73 17.58
C ARG A 34 39.93 13.35 17.52
N ARG A 35 40.23 14.34 18.36
CA ARG A 35 41.60 14.88 18.55
C ARG A 35 42.42 14.11 19.59
N ARG A 36 41.81 13.22 20.38
CA ARG A 36 42.47 12.50 21.49
C ARG A 36 42.61 10.99 21.28
N VAL A 37 42.08 10.44 20.17
CA VAL A 37 42.13 9.00 19.84
C VAL A 37 43.28 8.65 18.87
N ASP A 38 44.10 9.63 18.47
CA ASP A 38 45.34 9.36 17.70
C ASP A 38 46.50 8.82 18.57
N ASP A 39 46.33 8.69 19.89
CA ASP A 39 47.33 8.15 20.82
C ASP A 39 46.75 7.03 21.71
N GLY A 40 47.08 5.76 21.43
CA GLY A 40 47.16 4.72 22.46
C GLY A 40 46.22 3.49 22.38
N ASP A 41 46.86 2.32 22.45
CA ASP A 41 46.42 0.91 22.33
C ASP A 41 45.55 0.32 23.47
N GLY A 42 44.85 -0.79 23.17
CA GLY A 42 44.92 -2.02 24.01
C GLY A 42 43.68 -2.59 24.73
N ALA A 43 43.07 -3.63 24.13
CA ALA A 43 42.63 -4.95 24.66
C ALA A 43 41.48 -5.19 25.71
N ASP A 44 40.62 -6.15 25.30
CA ASP A 44 39.92 -7.27 26.00
C ASP A 44 38.73 -7.11 26.99
N GLY A 45 37.65 -7.88 26.72
CA GLY A 45 36.87 -8.62 27.74
C GLY A 45 35.34 -8.36 27.85
N VAL A 46 34.52 -9.43 27.89
CA VAL A 46 33.04 -9.49 27.76
C VAL A 46 32.19 -9.13 29.03
N ALA A 47 30.95 -8.65 28.79
CA ALA A 47 29.91 -8.00 29.64
C ALA A 47 29.17 -8.87 30.71
N PRO A 48 28.43 -8.32 31.73
CA PRO A 48 27.09 -7.62 31.64
C PRO A 48 26.80 -6.58 32.80
N PRO A 49 25.57 -6.12 33.16
CA PRO A 49 24.38 -5.56 32.47
C PRO A 49 24.27 -4.01 32.59
N VAL A 50 23.41 -3.36 31.79
CA VAL A 50 23.36 -1.88 31.62
C VAL A 50 22.56 -1.15 32.70
N VAL A 51 23.27 -0.40 33.56
CA VAL A 51 22.79 0.78 34.30
C VAL A 51 23.63 1.95 33.80
N VAL A 52 23.02 3.05 33.32
CA VAL A 52 23.77 4.23 32.86
C VAL A 52 24.24 5.00 34.09
N SER A 53 25.37 4.60 34.67
CA SER A 53 25.99 5.26 35.83
C SER A 53 27.25 6.06 35.49
N SER A 54 27.76 6.02 34.27
CA SER A 54 28.82 6.93 33.83
C SER A 54 28.83 7.02 32.30
N VAL A 55 28.91 8.24 31.79
CA VAL A 55 29.41 8.48 30.43
C VAL A 55 30.90 8.72 30.61
N ASP A 56 31.72 7.74 30.21
CA ASP A 56 33.17 7.88 30.25
C ASP A 56 33.57 9.11 29.41
N GLY A 57 34.15 10.12 30.08
CA GLY A 57 34.69 11.32 29.44
C GLY A 57 34.20 12.69 29.97
N LEU A 58 33.37 12.77 31.02
CA LEU A 58 33.00 14.04 31.66
C LEU A 58 33.54 14.12 33.08
N THR A 59 34.72 14.73 33.26
CA THR A 59 35.34 14.95 34.58
C THR A 59 34.79 16.17 35.33
N ASP A 60 33.61 16.69 34.98
CA ASP A 60 33.03 17.85 35.64
C ASP A 60 31.67 17.51 36.28
N GLU A 61 31.73 17.08 37.54
CA GLU A 61 30.57 16.73 38.36
C GLU A 61 29.50 17.83 38.38
N GLU A 62 29.91 19.10 38.25
CA GLU A 62 29.03 20.25 38.30
C GLU A 62 28.16 20.33 37.02
N ALA A 63 28.72 19.97 35.86
CA ALA A 63 27.98 19.91 34.60
C ALA A 63 26.93 18.78 34.61
N LEU A 64 27.29 17.62 35.17
CA LEU A 64 26.37 16.48 35.35
C LEU A 64 25.24 16.81 36.33
N ARG A 65 25.54 17.51 37.44
CA ARG A 65 24.50 17.98 38.38
C ARG A 65 23.54 18.98 37.73
N ARG A 66 24.03 19.92 36.92
CA ARG A 66 23.19 20.89 36.20
C ARG A 66 22.29 20.24 35.15
N LEU A 67 22.82 19.27 34.40
CA LEU A 67 22.05 18.52 33.40
C LEU A 67 20.92 17.71 34.07
N ASN A 68 21.24 17.02 35.17
CA ASN A 68 20.25 16.23 35.91
C ASN A 68 19.18 17.11 36.56
N ALA A 69 19.55 18.27 37.11
CA ALA A 69 18.59 19.25 37.65
C ALA A 69 17.63 19.78 36.56
N HIS A 70 18.17 20.07 35.37
CA HIS A 70 17.38 20.55 34.24
C HIS A 70 16.40 19.47 33.72
N ILE A 71 16.85 18.22 33.59
CA ILE A 71 15.98 17.09 33.19
C ILE A 71 14.86 16.88 34.21
N ALA A 72 15.15 16.96 35.50
CA ALA A 72 14.15 16.81 36.55
C ALA A 72 13.11 17.94 36.54
N GLU A 73 13.52 19.18 36.23
CA GLU A 73 12.60 20.32 36.08
C GLU A 73 11.69 20.17 34.87
N GLN A 74 12.23 19.74 33.73
CA GLN A 74 11.45 19.46 32.52
C GLN A 74 10.44 18.32 32.74
N GLY A 75 10.84 17.25 33.45
CA GLY A 75 9.95 16.16 33.82
C GLY A 75 8.77 16.62 34.69
N ARG A 76 9.00 17.52 35.65
CA ARG A 76 7.93 18.12 36.47
C ARG A 76 6.98 18.98 35.64
N MET A 77 7.50 19.73 34.67
CA MET A 77 6.69 20.57 33.79
C MET A 77 5.77 19.73 32.88
N ILE A 78 6.31 18.67 32.28
CA ILE A 78 5.55 17.72 31.44
C ILE A 78 4.46 17.01 32.26
N ALA A 79 4.78 16.55 33.47
CA ALA A 79 3.80 15.90 34.36
C ALA A 79 2.67 16.87 34.80
N SER A 80 2.98 18.15 35.02
CA SER A 80 1.99 19.20 35.29
C SER A 80 1.05 19.41 34.09
N LEU A 81 1.61 19.46 32.88
CA LEU A 81 0.85 19.64 31.64
C LEU A 81 -0.08 18.45 31.35
N ALA A 82 0.42 17.22 31.57
CA ALA A 82 -0.37 15.99 31.41
C ALA A 82 -1.57 15.94 32.37
N ARG A 83 -1.40 16.33 33.64
CA ARG A 83 -2.50 16.39 34.61
C ARG A 83 -3.57 17.42 34.24
N ARG A 84 -3.17 18.58 33.68
CA ARG A 84 -4.11 19.59 33.19
C ARG A 84 -4.89 19.11 31.96
N LEU A 85 -4.24 18.35 31.07
CA LEU A 85 -4.88 17.74 29.90
C LEU A 85 -5.90 16.66 30.30
N ASP A 86 -5.57 15.81 31.28
CA ASP A 86 -6.52 14.80 31.79
C ASP A 86 -7.74 15.44 32.47
N GLY A 87 -7.55 16.51 33.24
CA GLY A 87 -8.65 17.29 33.84
C GLY A 87 -9.59 17.90 32.79
N MET A 88 -9.07 18.39 31.66
CA MET A 88 -9.88 18.95 30.57
C MET A 88 -10.56 17.88 29.71
N ALA A 89 -9.96 16.70 29.56
CA ALA A 89 -10.59 15.57 28.86
C ALA A 89 -11.81 15.05 29.63
N ARG A 90 -11.69 14.96 30.97
CA ARG A 90 -12.81 14.55 31.85
C ARG A 90 -13.97 15.55 31.83
N SER A 91 -13.70 16.86 31.82
CA SER A 91 -14.76 17.88 31.74
C SER A 91 -15.50 17.85 30.40
N HIS A 92 -14.80 17.58 29.29
CA HIS A 92 -15.42 17.39 27.97
C HIS A 92 -16.24 16.09 27.86
N ALA A 93 -15.80 15.00 28.49
CA ALA A 93 -16.55 13.75 28.54
C ALA A 93 -17.86 13.88 29.33
N LEU A 94 -17.83 14.59 30.47
CA LEU A 94 -19.02 14.88 31.29
C LEU A 94 -20.03 15.77 30.54
N ALA A 95 -19.56 16.75 29.77
CA ALA A 95 -20.43 17.59 28.93
C ALA A 95 -21.05 16.80 27.76
N GLY A 96 -20.37 15.77 27.24
CA GLY A 96 -20.90 14.87 26.22
C GLY A 96 -21.99 13.92 26.76
N LEU A 97 -21.81 13.40 27.97
CA LEU A 97 -22.79 12.54 28.65
C LEU A 97 -24.10 13.27 28.98
N ALA A 98 -24.02 14.51 29.47
CA ALA A 98 -25.20 15.34 29.74
C ALA A 98 -26.01 15.66 28.45
N ARG A 99 -25.33 15.73 27.30
CA ARG A 99 -25.98 15.97 26.00
C ARG A 99 -26.67 14.72 25.47
N ALA A 100 -26.10 13.54 25.68
CA ALA A 100 -26.69 12.26 25.32
C ALA A 100 -27.94 11.92 26.15
N GLU A 101 -27.95 12.25 27.44
CA GLU A 101 -29.13 12.06 28.31
C GLU A 101 -30.32 12.96 27.93
N SER A 102 -30.07 14.15 27.37
CA SER A 102 -31.14 15.04 26.88
C SER A 102 -31.82 14.51 25.61
N VAL A 103 -31.09 13.75 24.79
CA VAL A 103 -31.59 13.16 23.54
C VAL A 103 -32.35 11.86 23.82
N ALA A 104 -31.92 11.08 24.81
CA ALA A 104 -32.58 9.83 25.21
C ALA A 104 -33.97 10.05 25.86
N ARG A 105 -34.24 11.22 26.46
CA ARG A 105 -35.55 11.57 27.06
C ARG A 105 -36.61 12.03 26.06
N GLY A 106 -36.25 12.23 24.78
CA GLY A 106 -37.18 12.67 23.73
C GLY A 106 -37.78 11.56 22.86
N ALA A 107 -37.39 10.29 23.07
CA ALA A 107 -37.65 9.21 22.12
C ALA A 107 -38.29 7.95 22.73
N SER A 108 -39.22 8.09 23.68
CA SER A 108 -40.00 6.97 24.21
C SER A 108 -41.51 7.21 24.13
N GLY A 109 -42.18 6.52 23.20
CA GLY A 109 -43.64 6.49 23.10
C GLY A 109 -44.17 5.28 22.32
N GLY A 110 -44.49 4.20 23.06
CA GLY A 110 -45.41 3.10 22.71
C GLY A 110 -44.96 2.08 21.65
N ALA A 111 -45.34 0.81 21.65
CA ALA A 111 -46.05 -0.10 22.55
C ALA A 111 -45.77 -1.54 22.04
N ALA A 112 -45.95 -2.57 22.86
CA ALA A 112 -45.89 -4.02 22.52
C ALA A 112 -47.18 -4.71 23.02
N PRO A 113 -47.43 -6.05 22.93
CA PRO A 113 -46.72 -7.18 22.28
C PRO A 113 -47.66 -8.26 21.63
N ALA A 114 -47.14 -9.50 21.46
CA ALA A 114 -47.78 -10.84 21.23
C ALA A 114 -47.74 -11.36 19.76
N ASP A 115 -47.40 -12.62 19.41
CA ASP A 115 -47.38 -13.91 20.11
C ASP A 115 -46.33 -14.90 19.52
N ALA A 116 -46.03 -15.95 20.28
CA ALA A 116 -45.05 -17.01 20.03
C ALA A 116 -45.64 -18.26 19.32
N VAL A 117 -44.84 -18.97 18.52
CA VAL A 117 -44.90 -20.45 18.34
C VAL A 117 -43.51 -21.00 18.00
N ALA A 118 -43.19 -22.20 18.49
CA ALA A 118 -41.88 -22.83 18.52
C ALA A 118 -41.86 -24.22 17.81
N VAL A 119 -40.68 -24.57 17.24
CA VAL A 119 -40.02 -25.93 17.19
C VAL A 119 -40.55 -26.95 16.14
N PRO A 120 -39.79 -27.97 15.61
CA PRO A 120 -38.44 -28.49 15.96
C PRO A 120 -37.40 -28.71 14.83
N ALA A 121 -36.20 -29.11 15.28
CA ALA A 121 -35.06 -29.67 14.55
C ALA A 121 -35.19 -31.17 14.22
N ALA A 122 -34.40 -31.65 13.26
CA ALA A 122 -33.95 -33.06 13.17
C ALA A 122 -32.64 -33.18 12.36
N SER A 123 -31.85 -34.20 12.70
CA SER A 123 -30.44 -34.42 12.42
C SER A 123 -30.14 -35.67 11.56
N HIS A 124 -28.87 -35.75 11.13
CA HIS A 124 -28.06 -36.93 10.73
C HIS A 124 -28.03 -37.42 9.26
N GLY A 125 -26.80 -37.69 8.80
CA GLY A 125 -26.50 -38.69 7.76
C GLY A 125 -25.31 -38.36 6.85
N GLU A 126 -24.13 -38.91 7.15
CA GLU A 126 -22.91 -38.90 6.30
C GLU A 126 -23.08 -39.75 5.02
N ALA A 127 -22.47 -39.32 3.90
CA ALA A 127 -21.71 -40.20 3.00
C ALA A 127 -20.95 -39.38 1.93
N SER A 128 -19.67 -39.71 1.81
CA SER A 128 -18.71 -39.21 0.83
C SER A 128 -19.10 -39.57 -0.61
N ALA A 129 -19.28 -38.54 -1.43
CA ALA A 129 -19.03 -38.59 -2.86
C ALA A 129 -18.13 -37.41 -3.17
N ALA A 130 -17.02 -37.64 -3.87
CA ALA A 130 -16.16 -36.57 -4.40
C ALA A 130 -16.95 -35.79 -5.46
N MET A 131 -17.86 -34.94 -5.01
CA MET A 131 -18.49 -33.91 -5.81
C MET A 131 -17.36 -32.96 -6.20
N SER A 132 -17.16 -32.83 -7.51
CA SER A 132 -16.45 -31.66 -8.03
C SER A 132 -17.05 -30.43 -7.34
N PRO A 133 -16.23 -29.52 -6.80
CA PRO A 133 -16.75 -28.36 -6.08
C PRO A 133 -17.74 -27.64 -6.99
N PRO A 134 -18.90 -27.21 -6.47
CA PRO A 134 -19.91 -26.56 -7.28
C PRO A 134 -19.26 -25.40 -8.02
N THR A 135 -19.42 -25.38 -9.35
CA THR A 135 -19.00 -24.25 -10.19
C THR A 135 -19.59 -22.99 -9.56
N PRO A 136 -18.78 -21.97 -9.30
CA PRO A 136 -19.27 -20.78 -8.62
C PRO A 136 -20.41 -20.14 -9.42
N PRO A 137 -21.38 -19.52 -8.74
CA PRO A 137 -22.55 -18.92 -9.39
C PRO A 137 -22.16 -17.80 -10.36
N THR A 138 -20.95 -17.24 -10.23
CA THR A 138 -20.37 -16.22 -11.11
C THR A 138 -18.97 -16.65 -11.59
N PRO A 139 -18.57 -16.36 -12.83
CA PRO A 139 -17.24 -16.70 -13.33
C PRO A 139 -16.12 -15.88 -12.66
N HIS A 140 -16.45 -14.75 -12.04
CA HIS A 140 -15.48 -13.85 -11.42
C HIS A 140 -15.61 -13.82 -9.90
N ALA A 141 -14.49 -13.68 -9.21
CA ALA A 141 -14.45 -13.44 -7.77
C ALA A 141 -13.69 -12.16 -7.41
N VAL A 142 -13.96 -11.65 -6.21
CA VAL A 142 -13.11 -10.66 -5.54
C VAL A 142 -12.67 -11.27 -4.21
N VAL A 143 -11.37 -11.34 -3.96
CA VAL A 143 -10.81 -11.87 -2.72
C VAL A 143 -10.13 -10.77 -1.92
N ILE A 144 -10.42 -10.72 -0.62
CA ILE A 144 -9.68 -9.92 0.35
C ILE A 144 -8.80 -10.85 1.18
N PHE A 145 -7.49 -10.66 1.11
CA PHE A 145 -6.50 -11.34 1.94
C PHE A 145 -6.44 -10.71 3.33
N ALA A 146 -6.69 -11.51 4.37
CA ALA A 146 -6.72 -11.09 5.76
C ALA A 146 -5.89 -12.01 6.66
N TYR A 147 -5.41 -11.48 7.78
CA TYR A 147 -4.70 -12.28 8.79
C TYR A 147 -5.24 -12.00 10.20
N ASN A 148 -4.78 -10.91 10.82
CA ASN A 148 -5.05 -10.59 12.24
C ASN A 148 -5.33 -9.10 12.48
N ARG A 149 -5.89 -8.40 11.47
CA ARG A 149 -6.23 -6.97 11.53
C ARG A 149 -7.74 -6.77 11.36
N PRO A 150 -8.58 -7.18 12.32
CA PRO A 150 -10.04 -7.20 12.16
C PRO A 150 -10.64 -5.82 11.81
N ALA A 151 -10.13 -4.74 12.43
CA ALA A 151 -10.59 -3.39 12.13
C ALA A 151 -10.22 -2.92 10.71
N TYR A 152 -9.09 -3.39 10.17
CA TYR A 152 -8.71 -3.10 8.79
C TYR A 152 -9.64 -3.86 7.83
N LEU A 153 -9.81 -5.17 8.07
CA LEU A 153 -10.71 -6.00 7.28
C LEU A 153 -12.14 -5.45 7.26
N GLU A 154 -12.67 -5.01 8.39
CA GLU A 154 -14.03 -4.47 8.47
C GLU A 154 -14.22 -3.28 7.52
N ARG A 155 -13.25 -2.36 7.49
CA ARG A 155 -13.27 -1.21 6.55
C ARG A 155 -13.16 -1.67 5.09
N ALA A 156 -12.23 -2.57 4.79
CA ALA A 156 -12.02 -3.07 3.43
C ALA A 156 -13.27 -3.80 2.91
N LEU A 157 -13.81 -4.71 3.72
CA LEU A 157 -14.97 -5.53 3.36
C LEU A 157 -16.22 -4.66 3.18
N ARG A 158 -16.49 -3.71 4.08
CA ARG A 158 -17.60 -2.74 3.90
C ARG A 158 -17.43 -1.91 2.63
N SER A 159 -16.20 -1.48 2.34
CA SER A 159 -15.90 -0.76 1.10
C SER A 159 -16.29 -1.63 -0.09
N VAL A 160 -15.75 -2.84 -0.22
CA VAL A 160 -16.06 -3.76 -1.34
C VAL A 160 -17.56 -4.04 -1.46
N LEU A 161 -18.23 -4.43 -0.37
CA LEU A 161 -19.65 -4.81 -0.39
C LEU A 161 -20.57 -3.66 -0.82
N SER A 162 -20.23 -2.43 -0.46
CA SER A 162 -21.05 -1.24 -0.81
C SER A 162 -20.83 -0.73 -2.24
N ARG A 163 -19.83 -1.24 -2.98
CA ARG A 163 -19.62 -0.92 -4.41
C ARG A 163 -19.97 -2.07 -5.35
N LEU A 164 -20.45 -3.21 -4.84
CA LEU A 164 -20.82 -4.32 -5.71
C LEU A 164 -21.86 -3.89 -6.75
N PRO A 165 -21.73 -4.33 -8.02
CA PRO A 165 -22.74 -4.06 -9.04
C PRO A 165 -24.11 -4.60 -8.62
N ALA A 166 -25.18 -3.86 -8.90
CA ALA A 166 -26.55 -4.25 -8.54
C ALA A 166 -26.99 -5.53 -9.27
N GLU A 167 -26.49 -5.74 -10.49
CA GLU A 167 -26.71 -6.95 -11.28
C GLU A 167 -25.91 -8.17 -10.78
N GLY A 168 -25.02 -7.99 -9.80
CA GLY A 168 -24.13 -9.04 -9.30
C GLY A 168 -22.90 -9.26 -10.19
N GLY A 169 -22.51 -10.51 -10.41
CA GLY A 169 -21.38 -10.88 -11.27
C GLY A 169 -20.06 -11.18 -10.56
N TYR A 170 -19.99 -10.97 -9.23
CA TYR A 170 -18.81 -11.31 -8.42
C TYR A 170 -19.18 -12.14 -7.21
N THR A 171 -18.42 -13.22 -6.98
CA THR A 171 -18.39 -13.90 -5.69
C THR A 171 -17.37 -13.20 -4.80
N VAL A 172 -17.80 -12.64 -3.66
CA VAL A 172 -16.89 -12.03 -2.69
C VAL A 172 -16.36 -13.11 -1.75
N ALA A 173 -15.03 -13.16 -1.62
CA ALA A 173 -14.33 -14.04 -0.72
C ALA A 173 -13.46 -13.25 0.25
N VAL A 174 -13.35 -13.75 1.49
CA VAL A 174 -12.30 -13.34 2.42
C VAL A 174 -11.44 -14.56 2.67
N SER A 175 -10.16 -14.46 2.33
CA SER A 175 -9.17 -15.48 2.63
C SER A 175 -8.43 -15.09 3.90
N GLN A 176 -8.74 -15.78 5.00
CA GLN A 176 -8.12 -15.58 6.29
C GLN A 176 -6.93 -16.54 6.45
N ASP A 177 -5.75 -15.99 6.74
CA ASP A 177 -4.60 -16.76 7.22
C ASP A 177 -4.74 -17.01 8.72
N GLY A 178 -4.50 -18.23 9.19
CA GLY A 178 -4.65 -18.59 10.60
C GLY A 178 -6.10 -18.56 11.11
N ASP A 179 -6.26 -18.43 12.42
CA ASP A 179 -7.51 -18.72 13.14
C ASP A 179 -8.02 -17.58 14.04
N ASP A 180 -7.54 -16.34 13.84
CA ASP A 180 -7.98 -15.17 14.61
C ASP A 180 -9.54 -15.07 14.65
N PRO A 181 -10.16 -15.23 15.84
CA PRO A 181 -11.61 -15.27 15.96
C PRO A 181 -12.26 -13.90 15.71
N GLN A 182 -11.54 -12.80 15.90
CA GLN A 182 -12.07 -11.46 15.64
C GLN A 182 -12.19 -11.20 14.14
N VAL A 183 -11.22 -11.69 13.35
CA VAL A 183 -11.29 -11.64 11.88
C VAL A 183 -12.47 -12.47 11.38
N ALA A 184 -12.65 -13.69 11.91
CA ALA A 184 -13.81 -14.52 11.58
C ALA A 184 -15.15 -13.86 11.94
N ALA A 185 -15.23 -13.18 13.09
CA ALA A 185 -16.42 -12.46 13.52
C ALA A 185 -16.76 -11.28 12.59
N VAL A 186 -15.75 -10.58 12.05
CA VAL A 186 -15.96 -9.53 11.03
C VAL A 186 -16.56 -10.12 9.76
N VAL A 187 -16.01 -11.23 9.25
CA VAL A 187 -16.53 -11.87 8.03
C VAL A 187 -17.98 -12.34 8.22
N ALA A 188 -18.30 -12.96 9.37
CA ALA A 188 -19.65 -13.42 9.67
C ALA A 188 -20.66 -12.25 9.74
N ARG A 189 -20.28 -11.17 10.44
CA ARG A 189 -21.15 -10.00 10.64
C ARG A 189 -21.36 -9.21 9.36
N GLU A 190 -20.29 -8.79 8.71
CA GLU A 190 -20.35 -7.92 7.54
C GLU A 190 -20.75 -8.69 6.27
N GLY A 191 -20.30 -9.94 6.14
CA GLY A 191 -20.61 -10.78 5.00
C GLY A 191 -22.03 -11.32 4.98
N ASN A 192 -22.71 -11.37 6.15
CA ASN A 192 -24.12 -11.78 6.30
C ASN A 192 -24.48 -13.06 5.51
N GLY A 193 -23.60 -14.08 5.59
CA GLY A 193 -23.76 -15.36 4.88
C GLY A 193 -23.51 -15.34 3.36
N LYS A 194 -23.21 -14.19 2.76
CA LYS A 194 -22.99 -14.03 1.31
C LYS A 194 -21.52 -14.01 0.91
N VAL A 195 -20.61 -13.90 1.88
CA VAL A 195 -19.16 -13.88 1.65
C VAL A 195 -18.60 -15.29 1.84
N LEU A 196 -17.84 -15.75 0.86
CA LEU A 196 -17.09 -16.99 0.95
C LEU A 196 -15.91 -16.81 1.91
N HIS A 197 -16.00 -17.41 3.10
CA HIS A 197 -14.92 -17.37 4.09
C HIS A 197 -13.95 -18.55 3.86
N LEU A 198 -12.80 -18.28 3.24
CA LEU A 198 -11.72 -19.25 3.08
C LEU A 198 -10.81 -19.19 4.31
N ARG A 199 -10.46 -20.35 4.88
CA ARG A 199 -9.58 -20.46 6.05
C ARG A 199 -8.32 -21.23 5.69
N HIS A 200 -7.20 -20.53 5.65
CA HIS A 200 -5.89 -21.10 5.40
C HIS A 200 -5.27 -21.56 6.71
N ALA A 201 -5.10 -22.88 6.85
CA ALA A 201 -4.32 -23.46 7.94
C ALA A 201 -2.83 -23.23 7.65
N ARG A 202 -2.21 -22.31 8.39
CA ARG A 202 -0.81 -21.94 8.18
C ARG A 202 0.11 -23.12 8.49
N ALA A 203 0.86 -23.59 7.48
CA ALA A 203 1.89 -24.60 7.72
C ALA A 203 3.15 -23.94 8.32
N GLU A 204 3.92 -24.70 9.09
CA GLU A 204 5.16 -24.21 9.69
C GLU A 204 6.18 -23.82 8.61
N VAL A 205 6.79 -22.65 8.77
CA VAL A 205 7.84 -22.15 7.89
C VAL A 205 9.16 -22.21 8.65
N VAL A 206 9.98 -23.21 8.34
CA VAL A 206 11.31 -23.40 8.94
C VAL A 206 12.32 -22.56 8.17
N LEU A 207 12.96 -21.60 8.85
CA LEU A 207 13.93 -20.68 8.26
C LEU A 207 15.25 -20.68 9.02
N GLU A 208 16.33 -20.54 8.25
CA GLU A 208 17.66 -20.26 8.80
C GLU A 208 17.65 -18.98 9.66
N PRO A 209 18.49 -18.87 10.71
CA PRO A 209 18.48 -17.72 11.62
C PRO A 209 18.55 -16.36 10.92
N LYS A 210 19.35 -16.25 9.85
CA LYS A 210 19.51 -15.01 9.05
C LYS A 210 18.26 -14.62 8.26
N GLN A 211 17.37 -15.58 7.99
CA GLN A 211 16.15 -15.39 7.19
C GLN A 211 14.91 -15.14 8.05
N ARG A 212 14.96 -15.40 9.36
CA ARG A 212 13.81 -15.25 10.27
C ARG A 212 13.16 -13.86 10.24
N ARG A 213 13.94 -12.80 9.99
CA ARG A 213 13.41 -11.44 9.81
C ARG A 213 12.44 -11.29 8.62
N PHE A 214 12.43 -12.25 7.70
CA PHE A 214 11.57 -12.28 6.53
C PHE A 214 10.41 -13.27 6.64
N LEU A 215 10.21 -13.90 7.80
CA LEU A 215 9.17 -14.90 8.03
C LEU A 215 7.79 -14.45 7.51
N GLY A 216 7.41 -13.19 7.75
CA GLY A 216 6.14 -12.65 7.27
C GLY A 216 5.99 -12.71 5.74
N TYR A 217 7.06 -12.52 4.97
CA TYR A 217 7.02 -12.61 3.50
C TYR A 217 6.85 -14.05 3.01
N TYR A 218 7.35 -15.04 3.76
CA TYR A 218 7.11 -16.45 3.46
C TYR A 218 5.66 -16.84 3.76
N CYS A 219 5.13 -16.44 4.92
CA CYS A 219 3.72 -16.66 5.26
C CYS A 219 2.79 -16.00 4.24
N LEU A 220 3.08 -14.76 3.82
CA LEU A 220 2.31 -14.08 2.78
C LEU A 220 2.32 -14.85 1.46
N ALA A 221 3.49 -15.27 0.96
CA ALA A 221 3.57 -16.01 -0.30
C ALA A 221 2.83 -17.35 -0.22
N GLN A 222 2.94 -18.08 0.89
CA GLN A 222 2.19 -19.31 1.12
C GLN A 222 0.68 -19.08 1.09
N HIS A 223 0.19 -18.05 1.81
CA HIS A 223 -1.23 -17.73 1.89
C HIS A 223 -1.81 -17.31 0.53
N TYR A 224 -1.11 -16.45 -0.21
CA TYR A 224 -1.46 -16.09 -1.59
C TYR A 224 -1.52 -17.31 -2.50
N GLY A 225 -0.49 -18.16 -2.47
CA GLY A 225 -0.43 -19.36 -3.30
C GLY A 225 -1.58 -20.34 -3.01
N TRP A 226 -1.89 -20.55 -1.73
CA TRP A 226 -3.01 -21.39 -1.33
C TRP A 226 -4.37 -20.83 -1.77
N ALA A 227 -4.65 -19.56 -1.47
CA ALA A 227 -5.95 -18.97 -1.77
C ALA A 227 -6.21 -18.85 -3.27
N LEU A 228 -5.17 -18.55 -4.07
CA LEU A 228 -5.28 -18.53 -5.52
C LEU A 228 -5.45 -19.93 -6.09
N SER A 229 -4.81 -20.95 -5.51
CA SER A 229 -5.07 -22.37 -5.86
C SER A 229 -6.53 -22.75 -5.59
N GLU A 230 -7.08 -22.34 -4.45
CA GLU A 230 -8.47 -22.61 -4.09
C GLU A 230 -9.45 -21.92 -5.05
N LEU A 231 -9.22 -20.63 -5.35
CA LEU A 231 -10.15 -19.86 -6.18
C LEU A 231 -10.03 -20.21 -7.68
N LEU A 232 -8.82 -20.19 -8.24
CA LEU A 232 -8.59 -20.35 -9.68
C LEU A 232 -8.40 -21.82 -10.07
N GLY A 233 -7.87 -22.66 -9.17
CA GLY A 233 -7.66 -24.09 -9.40
C GLY A 233 -8.86 -24.95 -9.02
N THR A 234 -9.17 -25.01 -7.72
CA THR A 234 -10.21 -25.87 -7.16
C THR A 234 -11.60 -25.41 -7.57
N ARG A 235 -11.95 -24.14 -7.29
CA ARG A 235 -13.26 -23.55 -7.60
C ARG A 235 -13.40 -23.10 -9.03
N ARG A 236 -12.28 -23.02 -9.77
CA ARG A 236 -12.26 -22.71 -11.20
C ARG A 236 -12.93 -21.39 -11.57
N PHE A 237 -12.83 -20.36 -10.73
CA PHE A 237 -13.15 -19.00 -11.19
C PHE A 237 -12.31 -18.66 -12.43
N GLU A 238 -12.90 -18.00 -13.42
CA GLU A 238 -12.20 -17.56 -14.63
C GLU A 238 -11.22 -16.42 -14.33
N SER A 239 -11.58 -15.55 -13.39
CA SER A 239 -10.70 -14.49 -12.91
C SER A 239 -11.00 -14.09 -11.46
N VAL A 240 -10.00 -13.48 -10.82
CA VAL A 240 -10.06 -13.01 -9.44
C VAL A 240 -9.49 -11.60 -9.36
N ILE A 241 -10.24 -10.66 -8.78
CA ILE A 241 -9.72 -9.38 -8.30
C ILE A 241 -9.15 -9.58 -6.90
N ILE A 242 -7.92 -9.16 -6.68
CA ILE A 242 -7.13 -9.44 -5.47
C ILE A 242 -6.92 -8.15 -4.68
N LEU A 243 -7.37 -8.15 -3.43
CA LEU A 243 -7.26 -7.06 -2.47
C LEU A 243 -6.62 -7.53 -1.16
N GLU A 244 -6.04 -6.61 -0.40
CA GLU A 244 -5.57 -6.83 0.97
C GLU A 244 -6.54 -6.20 1.97
N ASP A 245 -6.53 -6.67 3.21
CA ASP A 245 -7.43 -6.20 4.28
C ASP A 245 -7.24 -4.71 4.66
N ASP A 246 -6.21 -4.04 4.16
CA ASP A 246 -5.97 -2.61 4.38
C ASP A 246 -6.27 -1.71 3.17
N ILE A 247 -7.03 -2.22 2.19
CA ILE A 247 -7.42 -1.49 0.98
C ILE A 247 -8.91 -1.12 0.99
N GLU A 248 -9.19 0.15 0.69
CA GLU A 248 -10.53 0.61 0.28
C GLU A 248 -10.59 0.86 -1.23
N VAL A 249 -11.79 0.73 -1.80
CA VAL A 249 -12.04 0.85 -3.25
C VAL A 249 -12.86 2.08 -3.61
N ALA A 250 -12.57 2.66 -4.77
CA ALA A 250 -13.25 3.81 -5.34
C ALA A 250 -14.70 3.47 -5.76
N PRO A 251 -15.58 4.48 -5.92
CA PRO A 251 -16.97 4.25 -6.35
C PRO A 251 -17.10 3.52 -7.70
N ASP A 252 -16.18 3.79 -8.63
CA ASP A 252 -16.16 3.23 -10.00
C ASP A 252 -15.26 1.97 -10.11
N PHE A 253 -14.86 1.35 -8.98
CA PHE A 253 -13.88 0.26 -8.97
C PHE A 253 -14.28 -0.94 -9.83
N PHE A 254 -15.53 -1.40 -9.69
CA PHE A 254 -16.01 -2.56 -10.44
C PHE A 254 -16.25 -2.23 -11.92
N ASP A 255 -16.75 -1.03 -12.22
CA ASP A 255 -16.94 -0.57 -13.60
C ASP A 255 -15.60 -0.46 -14.34
N TYR A 256 -14.56 0.03 -13.66
CA TYR A 256 -13.18 0.05 -14.18
C TYR A 256 -12.71 -1.37 -14.56
N PHE A 257 -12.83 -2.34 -13.65
CA PHE A 257 -12.41 -3.71 -13.96
C PHE A 257 -13.26 -4.36 -15.03
N LYS A 258 -14.57 -4.13 -15.04
CA LYS A 258 -15.51 -4.64 -16.05
C LYS A 258 -15.15 -4.14 -17.45
N ALA A 259 -14.84 -2.85 -17.58
CA ALA A 259 -14.44 -2.27 -18.87
C ALA A 259 -13.09 -2.80 -19.36
N MET A 260 -12.12 -2.98 -18.45
CA MET A 260 -10.77 -3.39 -18.82
C MET A 260 -10.62 -4.90 -19.02
N ALA A 261 -11.42 -5.74 -18.35
CA ALA A 261 -11.27 -7.19 -18.33
C ALA A 261 -11.15 -7.87 -19.72
N PRO A 262 -11.92 -7.47 -20.77
CA PRO A 262 -11.77 -8.05 -22.11
C PRO A 262 -10.35 -7.95 -22.68
N LEU A 263 -9.60 -6.90 -22.31
CA LEU A 263 -8.22 -6.71 -22.77
C LEU A 263 -7.28 -7.85 -22.36
N LEU A 264 -7.53 -8.51 -21.21
CA LEU A 264 -6.69 -9.63 -20.75
C LEU A 264 -6.81 -10.88 -21.62
N GLU A 265 -7.96 -11.06 -22.29
CA GLU A 265 -8.18 -12.18 -23.21
C GLU A 265 -7.75 -11.83 -24.64
N GLU A 266 -7.99 -10.58 -25.06
CA GLU A 266 -7.72 -10.11 -26.42
C GLU A 266 -6.25 -9.74 -26.68
N ASP A 267 -5.54 -9.21 -25.67
CA ASP A 267 -4.15 -8.77 -25.80
C ASP A 267 -3.22 -9.62 -24.91
N PRO A 268 -2.50 -10.62 -25.48
CA PRO A 268 -1.61 -11.51 -24.72
C PRO A 268 -0.38 -10.80 -24.14
N THR A 269 -0.17 -9.53 -24.50
CA THR A 269 0.92 -8.70 -23.98
C THR A 269 0.56 -8.03 -22.65
N ILE A 270 -0.67 -8.20 -22.16
CA ILE A 270 -1.11 -7.74 -20.85
C ILE A 270 -1.00 -8.88 -19.84
N LEU A 271 -0.37 -8.59 -18.70
CA LEU A 271 -0.20 -9.47 -17.54
C LEU A 271 -1.38 -9.34 -16.59
N THR A 272 -1.68 -8.10 -16.16
CA THR A 272 -2.74 -7.81 -15.17
C THR A 272 -3.42 -6.49 -15.46
N ILE A 273 -4.57 -6.26 -14.85
CA ILE A 273 -5.14 -4.92 -14.68
C ILE A 273 -4.98 -4.58 -13.21
N SER A 274 -4.39 -3.43 -12.89
CA SER A 274 -4.26 -2.91 -11.54
C SER A 274 -5.12 -1.65 -11.40
N ALA A 275 -5.65 -1.46 -10.20
CA ALA A 275 -6.37 -0.27 -9.76
C ALA A 275 -5.44 0.78 -9.14
N PHE A 276 -4.12 0.53 -9.07
CA PHE A 276 -3.18 1.38 -8.34
C PHE A 276 -2.20 2.09 -9.26
N SER A 277 -1.93 3.36 -8.96
CA SER A 277 -0.91 4.19 -9.59
C SER A 277 0.21 4.47 -8.59
N ASP A 278 1.40 3.92 -8.82
CA ASP A 278 2.56 4.12 -7.94
C ASP A 278 3.01 5.59 -7.85
N ASN A 279 2.65 6.47 -8.78
CA ASN A 279 2.88 7.92 -8.66
C ASN A 279 1.55 8.68 -8.59
N GLY A 280 0.54 8.08 -7.97
CA GLY A 280 -0.84 8.56 -7.91
C GLY A 280 -1.13 9.67 -6.90
N GLN A 281 -0.14 10.48 -6.50
CA GLN A 281 -0.39 11.60 -5.58
C GLN A 281 -1.10 12.76 -6.29
N PRO A 282 -1.90 13.58 -5.57
CA PRO A 282 -2.63 14.71 -6.15
C PRO A 282 -1.81 15.66 -7.00
N GLN A 283 -0.53 15.87 -6.68
CA GLN A 283 0.35 16.74 -7.48
C GLN A 283 0.88 16.11 -8.78
N HIS A 284 0.63 14.81 -9.02
CA HIS A 284 1.16 14.02 -10.13
C HIS A 284 0.05 13.43 -11.01
N VAL A 285 -1.22 13.69 -10.71
CA VAL A 285 -2.38 13.17 -11.43
C VAL A 285 -3.39 14.28 -11.67
N HIS A 286 -4.27 14.11 -12.66
CA HIS A 286 -5.25 15.11 -13.04
C HIS A 286 -6.53 14.49 -13.63
N ASP A 287 -6.39 13.60 -14.61
CA ASP A 287 -7.50 13.06 -15.39
C ASP A 287 -7.97 11.71 -14.81
N PRO A 288 -9.21 11.62 -14.27
CA PRO A 288 -9.74 10.37 -13.75
C PRO A 288 -9.95 9.31 -14.85
N ALA A 289 -10.19 9.70 -16.10
CA ALA A 289 -10.43 8.77 -17.21
C ALA A 289 -9.13 8.26 -17.87
N ALA A 290 -7.98 8.88 -17.58
CA ALA A 290 -6.70 8.46 -18.14
C ALA A 290 -6.23 7.10 -17.59
N VAL A 291 -5.78 6.24 -18.51
CA VAL A 291 -5.31 4.86 -18.26
C VAL A 291 -4.04 4.62 -19.06
N TYR A 292 -3.15 3.78 -18.55
CA TYR A 292 -1.83 3.58 -19.12
C TYR A 292 -1.43 2.12 -19.11
N ARG A 293 -0.61 1.72 -20.08
CA ARG A 293 0.21 0.51 -20.00
C ARG A 293 1.41 0.79 -19.10
N SER A 294 1.85 -0.19 -18.31
CA SER A 294 3.05 -0.09 -17.48
C SER A 294 3.80 -1.41 -17.40
N ASP A 295 5.11 -1.37 -17.55
CA ASP A 295 5.99 -2.52 -17.36
C ASP A 295 6.12 -2.91 -15.89
N PHE A 296 5.82 -1.98 -14.98
CA PHE A 296 5.85 -2.22 -13.56
C PHE A 296 4.54 -2.88 -13.13
N PHE A 297 4.63 -4.02 -12.45
CA PHE A 297 3.47 -4.65 -11.79
C PHE A 297 3.16 -3.94 -10.46
N PRO A 298 2.04 -3.19 -10.34
CA PRO A 298 1.76 -2.38 -9.15
C PRO A 298 1.17 -3.19 -8.00
N GLY A 299 0.34 -4.21 -8.31
CA GLY A 299 -0.47 -4.92 -7.32
C GLY A 299 -1.62 -4.04 -6.79
N LEU A 300 -1.82 -4.05 -5.47
CA LEU A 300 -2.71 -3.14 -4.71
C LEU A 300 -4.13 -2.99 -5.30
N GLY A 301 -4.83 -4.11 -5.46
CA GLY A 301 -6.09 -4.16 -6.19
C GLY A 301 -5.84 -4.50 -7.65
N TRP A 302 -5.79 -5.79 -7.98
CA TRP A 302 -5.41 -6.23 -9.31
C TRP A 302 -6.17 -7.47 -9.75
N LEU A 303 -6.44 -7.57 -11.05
CA LEU A 303 -7.18 -8.66 -11.68
C LEU A 303 -6.21 -9.66 -12.29
N MET A 304 -6.46 -10.93 -11.98
CA MET A 304 -5.71 -12.09 -12.45
C MET A 304 -6.64 -13.11 -13.08
N THR A 305 -6.27 -13.65 -14.24
CA THR A 305 -7.02 -14.73 -14.91
C THR A 305 -6.54 -16.11 -14.43
N ARG A 306 -7.42 -17.11 -14.56
CA ARG A 306 -7.09 -18.52 -14.35
C ARG A 306 -5.99 -18.99 -15.29
N LYS A 307 -5.98 -18.50 -16.52
CA LYS A 307 -4.92 -18.76 -17.50
C LYS A 307 -3.55 -18.30 -16.99
N LEU A 308 -3.46 -17.11 -16.40
CA LEU A 308 -2.22 -16.65 -15.78
C LEU A 308 -1.86 -17.49 -14.55
N TRP A 309 -2.84 -17.90 -13.73
CA TRP A 309 -2.57 -18.79 -12.59
C TRP A 309 -2.01 -20.14 -13.02
N ALA A 310 -2.51 -20.73 -14.10
CA ALA A 310 -1.99 -21.98 -14.64
C ALA A 310 -0.50 -21.87 -15.05
N GLU A 311 -0.04 -20.68 -15.43
CA GLU A 311 1.38 -20.40 -15.71
C GLU A 311 2.20 -20.19 -14.42
N LEU A 312 1.68 -19.41 -13.47
CA LEU A 312 2.45 -18.95 -12.30
C LEU A 312 2.38 -19.92 -11.12
N GLY A 313 1.23 -20.54 -10.87
CA GLY A 313 0.96 -21.43 -9.74
C GLY A 313 1.97 -22.58 -9.59
N PRO A 314 2.32 -23.32 -10.68
CA PRO A 314 3.30 -24.40 -10.60
C PRO A 314 4.71 -23.98 -10.18
N LYS A 315 5.05 -22.70 -10.31
CA LYS A 315 6.36 -22.12 -9.97
C LYS A 315 6.26 -21.01 -8.92
N TRP A 316 5.15 -20.99 -8.16
CA TRP A 316 4.89 -19.94 -7.19
C TRP A 316 6.02 -19.85 -6.15
N PRO A 317 6.51 -18.65 -5.82
CA PRO A 317 7.69 -18.49 -5.00
C PRO A 317 7.39 -18.75 -3.52
N HIS A 318 8.43 -19.11 -2.76
CA HIS A 318 8.32 -19.29 -1.31
C HIS A 318 8.19 -17.98 -0.53
N SER A 319 8.59 -16.83 -1.10
CA SER A 319 8.53 -15.50 -0.46
C SER A 319 8.56 -14.39 -1.53
N PHE A 320 8.31 -13.14 -1.12
CA PHE A 320 8.42 -11.94 -1.98
C PHE A 320 7.70 -12.09 -3.33
N TRP A 321 6.45 -12.58 -3.29
CA TRP A 321 5.71 -12.98 -4.49
C TRP A 321 5.52 -11.86 -5.50
N ASP A 322 5.37 -10.62 -5.03
CA ASP A 322 5.15 -9.44 -5.86
C ASP A 322 6.43 -9.01 -6.58
N ASP A 323 7.57 -8.99 -5.89
CA ASP A 323 8.88 -8.76 -6.50
C ASP A 323 9.25 -9.89 -7.46
N TRP A 324 8.97 -11.15 -7.10
CA TRP A 324 9.14 -12.29 -8.01
C TRP A 324 8.32 -12.11 -9.30
N LEU A 325 7.07 -11.65 -9.22
CA LEU A 325 6.25 -11.43 -10.40
C LEU A 325 6.79 -10.31 -11.31
N ARG A 326 7.49 -9.31 -10.73
CA ARG A 326 8.13 -8.21 -11.47
C ARG A 326 9.35 -8.66 -12.29
N GLU A 327 9.99 -9.77 -11.89
CA GLU A 327 11.18 -10.29 -12.58
C GLU A 327 10.90 -10.66 -14.04
N PRO A 328 11.86 -10.46 -14.98
CA PRO A 328 11.64 -10.68 -16.41
C PRO A 328 11.22 -12.12 -16.74
N ALA A 329 11.72 -13.11 -15.99
CA ALA A 329 11.39 -14.52 -16.17
C ALA A 329 9.90 -14.84 -15.92
N ASN A 330 9.20 -14.00 -15.13
CA ASN A 330 7.79 -14.16 -14.80
C ASN A 330 6.91 -13.19 -15.58
N ARG A 331 7.32 -11.91 -15.65
CA ARG A 331 6.62 -10.88 -16.41
C ARG A 331 6.64 -11.15 -17.92
N LYS A 332 7.74 -11.67 -18.47
CA LYS A 332 7.92 -12.01 -19.90
C LYS A 332 7.59 -10.86 -20.85
N GLY A 333 8.03 -9.65 -20.52
CA GLY A 333 7.75 -8.44 -21.31
C GLY A 333 6.29 -7.97 -21.32
N ARG A 334 5.38 -8.64 -20.59
CA ARG A 334 3.98 -8.23 -20.47
C ARG A 334 3.84 -7.02 -19.55
N VAL A 335 2.76 -6.26 -19.73
CA VAL A 335 2.47 -5.02 -18.99
C VAL A 335 1.31 -5.18 -18.03
N SER A 336 1.17 -4.28 -17.07
CA SER A 336 -0.10 -4.06 -16.38
C SER A 336 -0.82 -2.85 -16.95
N ILE A 337 -2.14 -2.92 -17.05
CA ILE A 337 -2.98 -1.73 -17.24
C ILE A 337 -3.16 -1.06 -15.88
N ARG A 338 -2.97 0.25 -15.80
CA ARG A 338 -3.12 1.03 -14.56
C ARG A 338 -3.79 2.37 -14.83
N PRO A 339 -4.59 2.91 -13.90
CA PRO A 339 -5.19 4.23 -14.07
C PRO A 339 -4.19 5.36 -13.77
N GLU A 340 -4.51 6.59 -14.16
CA GLU A 340 -3.80 7.78 -13.66
C GLU A 340 -4.05 7.97 -12.15
N ILE A 341 -5.33 8.09 -11.79
CA ILE A 341 -5.83 8.21 -10.43
C ILE A 341 -6.23 6.82 -9.93
N SER A 342 -5.70 6.41 -8.79
CA SER A 342 -5.93 5.08 -8.22
C SER A 342 -7.41 4.85 -7.91
N ARG A 343 -7.88 3.63 -8.19
CA ARG A 343 -9.19 3.09 -7.79
C ARG A 343 -9.13 2.34 -6.47
N THR A 344 -7.94 2.29 -5.87
CA THR A 344 -7.69 1.74 -4.54
C THR A 344 -6.87 2.70 -3.69
N TYR A 345 -7.09 2.64 -2.39
CA TYR A 345 -6.30 3.37 -1.39
C TYR A 345 -5.95 2.44 -0.23
N THR A 346 -4.68 2.38 0.15
CA THR A 346 -4.25 1.64 1.34
C THR A 346 -4.13 2.56 2.54
N TYR A 347 -4.77 2.17 3.63
CA TYR A 347 -4.66 2.83 4.95
C TYR A 347 -3.77 2.01 5.91
N GLY A 348 -3.06 1.01 5.40
CA GLY A 348 -2.16 0.15 6.14
C GLY A 348 -0.97 0.90 6.73
N VAL A 349 -0.95 1.07 8.06
CA VAL A 349 0.17 1.70 8.78
C VAL A 349 1.14 0.67 9.33
N LYS A 350 0.59 -0.42 9.89
CA LYS A 350 1.33 -1.54 10.47
C LYS A 350 1.11 -2.76 9.58
N GLY A 351 2.20 -3.37 9.13
CA GLY A 351 2.19 -4.54 8.26
C GLY A 351 3.55 -5.23 8.24
N VAL A 352 3.70 -6.25 7.40
CA VAL A 352 4.90 -7.11 7.33
C VAL A 352 6.17 -6.31 6.98
N SER A 353 6.04 -5.23 6.21
CA SER A 353 7.16 -4.36 5.80
C SER A 353 7.55 -3.29 6.82
N SER A 354 7.00 -3.31 8.04
CA SER A 354 7.23 -2.29 9.08
C SER A 354 6.97 -0.85 8.62
N GLY A 355 6.14 -0.66 7.60
CA GLY A 355 5.74 0.67 7.11
C GLY A 355 6.80 1.39 6.26
N GLN A 356 7.76 0.67 5.65
CA GLN A 356 8.86 1.22 4.85
C GLN A 356 8.43 2.28 3.80
N PHE A 357 7.24 2.12 3.20
CA PHE A 357 6.69 3.05 2.21
C PHE A 357 5.44 3.81 2.68
N SER A 358 5.09 3.70 3.96
CA SER A 358 3.79 4.18 4.47
C SER A 358 3.57 5.68 4.27
N ASN A 359 4.61 6.51 4.36
CA ASN A 359 4.49 7.96 4.10
C ASN A 359 4.12 8.26 2.66
N PHE A 360 4.65 7.48 1.71
CA PHE A 360 4.41 7.68 0.29
C PHE A 360 3.03 7.13 -0.10
N LEU A 361 2.70 5.91 0.31
CA LEU A 361 1.43 5.26 -0.03
C LEU A 361 0.20 5.99 0.54
N ARG A 362 0.30 6.61 1.72
CA ARG A 362 -0.82 7.38 2.32
C ARG A 362 -1.19 8.64 1.56
N SER A 363 -0.29 9.14 0.72
CA SER A 363 -0.49 10.37 -0.06
C SER A 363 -1.18 10.11 -1.40
N MET A 364 -1.49 8.86 -1.72
CA MET A 364 -2.15 8.50 -2.98
C MET A 364 -3.60 8.99 -3.01
N GLN A 365 -4.00 9.52 -4.16
CA GLN A 365 -5.36 9.97 -4.40
C GLN A 365 -6.26 8.79 -4.77
N LEU A 366 -7.39 8.67 -4.07
CA LEU A 366 -8.48 7.77 -4.44
C LEU A 366 -9.43 8.49 -5.40
N ALA A 367 -9.76 7.85 -6.52
CA ALA A 367 -10.77 8.33 -7.44
C ALA A 367 -12.14 8.46 -6.74
N GLN A 368 -12.88 9.52 -7.08
CA GLN A 368 -14.20 9.80 -6.50
C GLN A 368 -15.35 9.39 -7.45
N GLY A 369 -15.08 8.53 -8.44
CA GLY A 369 -16.01 8.18 -9.50
C GLY A 369 -16.05 9.23 -10.62
N GLY A 370 -17.17 9.28 -11.35
CA GLY A 370 -17.41 10.28 -12.40
C GLY A 370 -16.87 9.91 -13.78
N VAL A 371 -16.39 8.68 -13.97
CA VAL A 371 -16.02 8.13 -15.28
C VAL A 371 -17.07 7.11 -15.68
N ASP A 372 -17.68 7.31 -16.85
CA ASP A 372 -18.56 6.31 -17.46
C ASP A 372 -17.72 5.29 -18.22
N TRP A 373 -17.23 4.28 -17.49
CA TRP A 373 -16.42 3.21 -18.06
C TRP A 373 -17.18 2.36 -19.07
N ALA A 374 -18.51 2.27 -18.98
CA ALA A 374 -19.32 1.53 -19.93
C ALA A 374 -19.37 2.23 -21.31
N ALA A 375 -19.29 3.55 -21.34
CA ALA A 375 -19.22 4.36 -22.56
C ALA A 375 -17.79 4.60 -23.07
N THR A 376 -16.76 4.24 -22.31
CA THR A 376 -15.36 4.49 -22.67
C THR A 376 -14.82 3.38 -23.58
N ASP A 377 -14.36 3.71 -24.80
CA ASP A 377 -13.61 2.75 -25.61
C ASP A 377 -12.20 2.59 -25.03
N VAL A 378 -11.87 1.37 -24.58
CA VAL A 378 -10.58 1.04 -23.98
C VAL A 378 -9.67 0.27 -24.95
N ARG A 379 -10.12 -0.06 -26.17
CA ARG A 379 -9.36 -0.89 -27.11
C ARG A 379 -8.08 -0.22 -27.61
N TRP A 380 -7.99 1.11 -27.51
CA TRP A 380 -6.75 1.83 -27.77
C TRP A 380 -5.60 1.44 -26.81
N LEU A 381 -5.89 0.77 -25.69
CA LEU A 381 -4.89 0.19 -24.78
C LEU A 381 -4.25 -1.10 -25.31
N GLN A 382 -4.78 -1.71 -26.37
CA GLN A 382 -4.12 -2.82 -27.07
C GLN A 382 -2.77 -2.35 -27.59
N ARG A 383 -1.72 -3.18 -27.43
CA ARG A 383 -0.32 -2.77 -27.60
C ARG A 383 -0.07 -1.93 -28.85
N ASP A 384 -0.47 -2.40 -30.03
CA ASP A 384 -0.12 -1.75 -31.28
C ASP A 384 -0.78 -0.37 -31.43
N ALA A 385 -2.01 -0.22 -30.92
CA ALA A 385 -2.69 1.08 -30.90
C ALA A 385 -2.06 2.02 -29.88
N TYR A 386 -1.80 1.51 -28.67
CA TYR A 386 -1.18 2.27 -27.60
C TYR A 386 0.21 2.77 -27.99
N ASP A 387 1.06 1.90 -28.55
CA ASP A 387 2.43 2.24 -28.93
C ASP A 387 2.45 3.35 -29.99
N ARG A 388 1.59 3.29 -31.01
CA ARG A 388 1.48 4.36 -32.00
C ARG A 388 1.07 5.69 -31.38
N ILE A 389 0.06 5.69 -30.49
CA ILE A 389 -0.41 6.90 -29.81
C ILE A 389 0.67 7.45 -28.89
N PHE A 390 1.29 6.57 -28.10
CA PHE A 390 2.32 6.92 -27.12
C PHE A 390 3.58 7.48 -27.78
N ASP A 391 4.05 6.85 -28.85
CA ASP A 391 5.23 7.31 -29.60
C ASP A 391 4.97 8.68 -30.25
N ALA A 392 3.77 8.90 -30.80
CA ALA A 392 3.38 10.21 -31.36
C ALA A 392 3.33 11.30 -30.29
N GLN A 393 2.78 10.99 -29.11
CA GLN A 393 2.73 11.94 -27.98
C GLN A 393 4.12 12.26 -27.44
N LEU A 394 4.98 11.25 -27.29
CA LEU A 394 6.34 11.43 -26.81
C LEU A 394 7.21 12.24 -27.79
N ALA A 395 7.00 12.06 -29.10
CA ALA A 395 7.68 12.81 -30.14
C ALA A 395 7.20 14.27 -30.24
N ALA A 396 5.92 14.53 -29.98
CA ALA A 396 5.34 15.87 -30.01
C ALA A 396 5.62 16.69 -28.73
N ALA A 397 5.97 16.03 -27.62
CA ALA A 397 6.23 16.69 -26.34
C ALA A 397 7.45 17.63 -26.40
N ALA A 398 7.32 18.81 -25.78
CA ALA A 398 8.40 19.78 -25.71
C ALA A 398 9.50 19.33 -24.75
N GLU A 399 10.73 19.18 -25.25
CA GLU A 399 11.90 18.89 -24.41
C GLU A 399 12.18 20.08 -23.47
N VAL A 400 12.21 19.82 -22.16
CA VAL A 400 12.49 20.84 -21.14
C VAL A 400 13.49 20.33 -20.12
N ALA A 401 14.31 21.24 -19.59
CA ALA A 401 15.15 20.94 -18.45
C ALA A 401 14.30 20.79 -17.17
N PRO A 402 14.73 19.99 -16.17
CA PRO A 402 13.95 19.78 -14.94
C PRO A 402 13.54 21.07 -14.19
N HIS A 403 14.38 22.11 -14.27
CA HIS A 403 14.13 23.41 -13.63
C HIS A 403 13.15 24.30 -14.41
N ALA A 404 12.94 24.01 -15.69
CA ALA A 404 12.04 24.75 -16.59
C ALA A 404 10.68 24.05 -16.75
N LEU A 405 10.44 22.95 -16.03
CA LEU A 405 9.13 22.32 -15.98
C LEU A 405 8.06 23.31 -15.53
N ALA A 406 6.87 23.16 -16.10
CA ALA A 406 5.72 23.95 -15.72
C ALA A 406 5.46 23.88 -14.21
N ALA A 407 4.89 24.97 -13.68
CA ALA A 407 4.54 25.05 -12.26
C ALA A 407 3.53 23.97 -11.87
N ARG A 408 3.47 23.64 -10.57
CA ARG A 408 2.44 22.74 -10.05
C ARG A 408 1.07 23.44 -10.22
N GLY A 409 0.18 22.85 -11.01
CA GLY A 409 -1.13 23.43 -11.33
C GLY A 409 -1.16 24.27 -12.62
N ALA A 410 -0.22 24.06 -13.55
CA ALA A 410 -0.31 24.66 -14.86
C ALA A 410 -1.38 23.94 -15.71
N ASP A 411 -2.27 24.72 -16.32
CA ASP A 411 -3.36 24.18 -17.15
C ASP A 411 -3.12 24.35 -18.66
N ASP A 412 -2.14 25.16 -19.05
CA ASP A 412 -1.82 25.47 -20.44
C ASP A 412 -0.31 25.47 -20.69
N CYS A 413 0.28 24.27 -20.76
CA CYS A 413 1.72 24.13 -21.07
C CYS A 413 2.06 22.98 -22.03
N GLY A 414 1.03 22.33 -22.58
CA GLY A 414 1.17 21.18 -23.46
C GLY A 414 1.85 19.98 -22.80
N ASP A 415 2.20 18.99 -23.62
CA ASP A 415 3.00 17.85 -23.20
C ASP A 415 4.48 18.24 -23.10
N GLN A 416 5.14 17.88 -21.99
CA GLN A 416 6.56 18.15 -21.75
C GLN A 416 7.35 16.85 -21.62
N ARG A 417 8.62 16.85 -22.04
CA ARG A 417 9.53 15.72 -21.89
C ARG A 417 10.82 16.15 -21.18
N ILE A 418 11.26 15.35 -20.22
CA ILE A 418 12.59 15.43 -19.63
C ILE A 418 13.34 14.16 -19.98
N SER A 419 14.49 14.30 -20.62
CA SER A 419 15.38 13.16 -20.88
C SER A 419 16.27 12.82 -19.67
N TYR A 420 16.55 11.54 -19.48
CA TYR A 420 17.62 11.04 -18.59
C TYR A 420 18.52 10.06 -19.34
N SER A 421 19.82 10.09 -19.03
CA SER A 421 20.86 9.31 -19.71
C SER A 421 21.35 8.08 -18.93
N SER A 422 20.90 7.92 -17.67
CA SER A 422 21.25 6.77 -16.84
C SER A 422 20.24 6.55 -15.71
N HIS A 423 20.22 5.35 -15.13
CA HIS A 423 19.46 5.07 -13.91
C HIS A 423 19.79 6.06 -12.77
N LYS A 424 21.06 6.44 -12.59
CA LYS A 424 21.45 7.39 -11.54
C LYS A 424 20.83 8.76 -11.76
N GLU A 425 20.79 9.21 -13.01
CA GLU A 425 20.14 10.46 -13.38
C GLU A 425 18.62 10.38 -13.22
N PHE A 426 18.00 9.28 -13.67
CA PHE A 426 16.58 9.01 -13.44
C PHE A 426 16.23 9.15 -11.95
N ALA A 427 16.95 8.44 -11.07
CA ALA A 427 16.69 8.46 -9.63
C ALA A 427 16.84 9.86 -9.03
N ARG A 428 17.83 10.63 -9.49
CA ARG A 428 18.03 12.03 -9.08
C ARG A 428 16.84 12.91 -9.49
N ILE A 429 16.42 12.84 -10.75
CA ILE A 429 15.32 13.65 -11.29
C ILE A 429 14.00 13.23 -10.63
N ALA A 430 13.70 11.94 -10.55
CA ALA A 430 12.51 11.42 -9.89
C ALA A 430 12.38 11.94 -8.45
N LYS A 431 13.46 11.88 -7.67
CA LYS A 431 13.49 12.41 -6.30
C LYS A 431 13.26 13.92 -6.25
N GLN A 432 13.83 14.70 -7.17
CA GLN A 432 13.60 16.15 -7.27
C GLN A 432 12.13 16.47 -7.60
N LEU A 433 11.48 15.63 -8.38
CA LEU A 433 10.08 15.79 -8.78
C LEU A 433 9.09 15.27 -7.72
N GLY A 434 9.56 14.44 -6.77
CA GLY A 434 8.72 13.80 -5.76
C GLY A 434 8.11 12.47 -6.22
N LEU A 435 8.59 11.91 -7.33
CA LEU A 435 8.22 10.60 -7.85
C LEU A 435 9.00 9.48 -7.13
N MET A 436 8.57 8.23 -7.26
CA MET A 436 9.33 7.07 -6.76
C MET A 436 10.62 6.87 -7.56
N PRO A 437 11.82 6.97 -6.95
CA PRO A 437 13.08 6.74 -7.66
C PRO A 437 13.48 5.26 -7.72
N GLU A 438 12.85 4.39 -6.93
CA GLU A 438 13.22 2.98 -6.83
C GLU A 438 12.81 2.19 -8.08
N LEU A 439 13.65 1.22 -8.43
CA LEU A 439 13.39 0.27 -9.50
C LEU A 439 13.12 -1.12 -8.91
N LYS A 440 12.34 -1.93 -9.63
CA LYS A 440 12.24 -3.38 -9.40
C LYS A 440 12.56 -4.09 -10.71
N ALA A 441 13.49 -5.05 -10.64
CA ALA A 441 14.05 -5.70 -11.83
C ALA A 441 14.49 -4.70 -12.93
N GLY A 442 15.03 -3.54 -12.53
CA GLY A 442 15.44 -2.47 -13.45
C GLY A 442 14.31 -1.61 -14.03
N VAL A 443 13.04 -1.89 -13.70
CA VAL A 443 11.87 -1.17 -14.21
C VAL A 443 11.44 -0.06 -13.23
N PRO A 444 11.22 1.18 -13.70
CA PRO A 444 10.70 2.26 -12.87
C PRO A 444 9.19 2.13 -12.61
N ARG A 445 8.77 2.56 -11.42
CA ARG A 445 7.36 2.63 -10.99
C ARG A 445 6.53 3.43 -11.99
N THR A 446 5.32 2.97 -12.34
CA THR A 446 4.45 3.50 -13.41
C THR A 446 5.07 3.59 -14.81
N GLY A 447 6.28 3.05 -15.01
CA GLY A 447 7.03 3.20 -16.25
C GLY A 447 6.46 2.36 -17.39
N TYR A 448 6.61 2.85 -18.62
CA TYR A 448 6.40 2.10 -19.86
C TYR A 448 7.55 2.39 -20.83
N ARG A 449 8.28 1.37 -21.25
CA ARG A 449 9.51 1.48 -22.06
C ARG A 449 10.50 2.47 -21.46
N GLY A 450 10.63 2.43 -20.12
CA GLY A 450 11.45 3.34 -19.32
C GLY A 450 10.88 4.74 -19.11
N VAL A 451 9.76 5.10 -19.75
CA VAL A 451 9.14 6.43 -19.62
C VAL A 451 8.18 6.44 -18.43
N VAL A 452 8.39 7.36 -17.48
CA VAL A 452 7.44 7.63 -16.40
C VAL A 452 6.56 8.80 -16.81
N THR A 453 5.24 8.55 -16.94
CA THR A 453 4.24 9.56 -17.30
C THR A 453 3.51 10.04 -16.05
N PHE A 454 3.49 11.35 -15.82
CA PHE A 454 2.80 11.99 -14.68
C PHE A 454 2.26 13.37 -15.08
N ARG A 455 1.55 14.04 -14.17
CA ARG A 455 0.95 15.36 -14.39
C ARG A 455 1.58 16.47 -13.56
N ARG A 456 1.43 17.70 -14.01
CA ARG A 456 1.60 18.94 -13.23
C ARG A 456 0.47 19.90 -13.57
N GLY A 457 -0.61 19.87 -12.78
CA GLY A 457 -1.88 20.45 -13.26
C GLY A 457 -2.42 19.62 -14.42
N ALA A 458 -3.02 20.25 -15.43
CA ALA A 458 -3.45 19.54 -16.63
C ALA A 458 -2.28 19.03 -17.51
N CYS A 459 -1.10 19.64 -17.38
CA CYS A 459 0.05 19.29 -18.21
C CYS A 459 0.58 17.89 -17.94
N ARG A 460 0.82 17.14 -19.02
CA ARG A 460 1.46 15.81 -18.95
C ARG A 460 2.96 15.94 -19.15
N VAL A 461 3.69 15.21 -18.32
CA VAL A 461 5.16 15.19 -18.33
C VAL A 461 5.64 13.76 -18.51
N PHE A 462 6.56 13.59 -19.44
CA PHE A 462 7.28 12.34 -19.70
C PHE A 462 8.71 12.45 -19.15
N LEU A 463 9.05 11.67 -18.14
CA LEU A 463 10.44 11.43 -17.77
C LEU A 463 10.95 10.23 -18.56
N ALA A 464 11.73 10.48 -19.63
CA ALA A 464 12.04 9.52 -20.68
C ALA A 464 13.55 9.23 -20.78
N PRO A 465 13.96 8.00 -21.14
CA PRO A 465 15.35 7.70 -21.41
C PRO A 465 15.80 8.35 -22.73
N SER A 466 17.06 8.78 -22.80
CA SER A 466 17.71 9.24 -24.05
C SER A 466 18.39 8.10 -24.82
N TYR A 467 18.06 6.84 -24.49
CA TYR A 467 18.65 5.63 -25.04
C TYR A 467 17.58 4.55 -25.17
N ASP A 468 17.82 3.59 -26.06
CA ASP A 468 16.91 2.47 -26.26
C ASP A 468 16.86 1.57 -25.03
N ILE A 469 15.65 1.28 -24.58
CA ILE A 469 15.39 0.32 -23.52
C ILE A 469 15.30 -1.07 -24.13
N ASP A 470 15.95 -2.04 -23.50
CA ASP A 470 15.88 -3.44 -23.89
C ASP A 470 14.40 -3.90 -23.90
N PRO A 471 13.86 -4.35 -25.06
CA PRO A 471 12.45 -4.71 -25.20
C PRO A 471 12.06 -6.03 -24.50
N LEU A 472 13.03 -6.78 -23.96
CA LEU A 472 12.76 -8.01 -23.21
C LEU A 472 12.70 -7.72 -21.71
N THR A 473 13.65 -6.93 -21.20
CA THR A 473 13.76 -6.67 -19.76
C THR A 473 13.00 -5.41 -19.35
N HIS A 474 12.83 -4.45 -20.26
CA HIS A 474 12.34 -3.09 -19.98
C HIS A 474 13.14 -2.39 -18.87
N SER A 475 14.38 -2.84 -18.64
CA SER A 475 15.27 -2.33 -17.60
C SER A 475 15.94 -1.04 -18.06
N ILE A 476 15.87 -0.01 -17.23
CA ILE A 476 16.63 1.24 -17.43
C ILE A 476 18.06 1.13 -16.89
N VAL A 477 18.37 0.06 -16.16
CA VAL A 477 19.74 -0.26 -15.75
C VAL A 477 20.40 -0.94 -16.93
N GLN A 478 21.35 -0.23 -17.55
CA GLN A 478 22.27 -0.85 -18.50
C GLN A 478 23.05 -1.92 -17.75
N GLN A 479 22.78 -3.19 -18.03
CA GLN A 479 23.74 -4.24 -17.69
C GLN A 479 24.99 -3.92 -18.49
N ALA A 480 26.16 -3.86 -17.84
CA ALA A 480 27.41 -3.92 -18.59
C ALA A 480 27.28 -5.17 -19.47
N ARG A 481 27.14 -5.00 -20.79
CA ARG A 481 27.24 -6.13 -21.71
C ARG A 481 28.54 -6.81 -21.31
N ALA A 482 28.43 -8.05 -20.84
CA ALA A 482 29.58 -8.86 -20.51
C ALA A 482 30.44 -8.92 -21.77
N SER A 483 31.39 -8.00 -21.83
CA SER A 483 32.41 -7.94 -22.85
C SER A 483 33.52 -8.79 -22.29
N ARG A 484 33.32 -10.12 -22.35
CA ARG A 484 34.31 -11.20 -22.32
C ARG A 484 33.61 -12.54 -22.34
#